data_AF-A0A970QFK4-F1
#
_entry.id   AF-A0A970QFK4-F1
#
_cell.length_a   1.000
_cell.length_b   1.000
_cell.length_c   1.000
_cell.angle_alpha   90.00
_cell.angle_beta   90.00
_cell.angle_gamma   90.00
#
_symmetry.space_group_name_H-M   'P 1'
#
loop_
_entity.id
_entity.type
_entity.pdbx_description
1 polymer ?
#
loop_
_entity_poly.entity_id
_entity_poly.type
_entity_poly.pdbx_seq_one_letter_code
_entity_poly.pdbx_strand_id
1 'polypeptide(L)'
;MIKKTSFVCAVLVPIFLISAMASIAGADWVPVPGPDWAGCPAVDSAVWQPLPRWKSDNNVEIEVTSPVLWPDIGTYDFCRYADKIYCGLQLVVSLAKEIGEFANLLQCLNMDINGPVDLDGDIPVSPNGMPDGQYELAILAHALNNPSNPWHAQATAAFQANFIYLREQIVTALSLTTAKDLRSIVNLLAPGLVSGLTCVLAGFATLGDPQTYDALDQLMKLLKDIGLEPPEGGIGSVTTGVPELGPFGDADGDGASNFMEYQYFVGELGYSDQEFIAAVFDPDQRLTPMLPSAKISAPAGYYQIGSNVTLTATLKDYYDMPTSIAWYHNGAVISGANELVLELLNVQEEDSGLYKIEVGVEHDLEEKELVADVISANFWITVSDTPLPVGSILGLALMTSACALAGAQVIRRRK
;
A
#
# COMPACT_ATOMS: atom_id res chain seq x y z
N MET A 1 -25.91 -32.96 -58.48
CA MET A 1 -25.52 -33.08 -57.05
C MET A 1 -24.09 -32.58 -56.90
N ILE A 2 -23.93 -31.45 -56.23
CA ILE A 2 -22.64 -30.84 -55.90
C ILE A 2 -22.23 -31.34 -54.52
N LYS A 3 -21.01 -31.84 -54.33
CA LYS A 3 -20.41 -32.01 -53.00
C LYS A 3 -19.05 -31.31 -52.96
N LYS A 4 -18.95 -30.35 -52.03
CA LYS A 4 -17.79 -29.52 -51.71
C LYS A 4 -16.73 -30.33 -50.98
N THR A 5 -15.49 -30.15 -51.41
CA THR A 5 -14.23 -30.49 -50.75
C THR A 5 -14.02 -29.60 -49.53
N SER A 6 -13.59 -30.20 -48.41
CA SER A 6 -13.24 -29.47 -47.18
C SER A 6 -11.73 -29.42 -47.00
N PHE A 7 -11.32 -28.31 -46.40
CA PHE A 7 -10.05 -27.61 -46.49
C PHE A 7 -9.23 -27.90 -45.23
N VAL A 8 -8.33 -28.90 -45.28
CA VAL A 8 -7.32 -29.14 -44.21
C VAL A 8 -6.06 -29.69 -44.86
N CYS A 9 -5.19 -28.79 -45.33
CA CYS A 9 -3.74 -29.00 -45.54
C CYS A 9 -3.17 -27.77 -46.27
N ALA A 10 -2.90 -26.70 -45.54
CA ALA A 10 -1.96 -25.68 -45.96
C ALA A 10 -1.58 -24.82 -44.74
N VAL A 11 -0.31 -24.46 -44.67
CA VAL A 11 0.31 -23.51 -43.72
C VAL A 11 0.80 -24.11 -42.39
N LEU A 12 1.85 -24.94 -42.50
CA LEU A 12 2.85 -25.16 -41.46
C LEU A 12 4.23 -24.79 -42.02
N VAL A 13 4.60 -23.51 -41.97
CA VAL A 13 5.99 -23.01 -41.85
C VAL A 13 5.92 -21.56 -41.39
N PRO A 14 6.39 -21.19 -40.18
CA PRO A 14 6.96 -19.87 -39.97
C PRO A 14 8.48 -19.95 -40.03
N ILE A 15 8.99 -18.96 -40.74
CA ILE A 15 10.36 -18.66 -41.10
C ILE A 15 11.20 -18.44 -39.83
N PHE A 16 12.30 -19.18 -39.68
CA PHE A 16 13.42 -18.79 -38.82
C PHE A 16 14.12 -17.59 -39.48
N LEU A 17 13.74 -16.38 -39.09
CA LEU A 17 14.56 -15.19 -39.28
C LEU A 17 15.20 -14.87 -37.93
N ILE A 18 16.50 -15.16 -37.83
CA ILE A 18 17.36 -14.61 -36.78
C ILE A 18 17.42 -13.10 -37.05
N SER A 19 16.55 -12.34 -36.41
CA SER A 19 16.75 -10.90 -36.28
C SER A 19 17.84 -10.70 -35.25
N ALA A 20 18.97 -10.15 -35.71
CA ALA A 20 19.95 -9.56 -34.80
C ALA A 20 19.20 -8.60 -33.87
N MET A 21 19.30 -8.84 -32.56
CA MET A 21 18.76 -7.93 -31.55
C MET A 21 19.59 -6.64 -31.62
N ALA A 22 19.13 -5.68 -32.43
CA ALA A 22 19.40 -4.30 -32.13
C ALA A 22 18.72 -4.01 -30.79
N SER A 23 19.49 -3.60 -29.80
CA SER A 23 19.00 -3.04 -28.55
C SER A 23 18.14 -1.81 -28.88
N ILE A 24 16.84 -2.04 -29.06
CA ILE A 24 15.85 -0.97 -29.05
C ILE A 24 15.86 -0.49 -27.60
N ALA A 25 16.29 0.76 -27.39
CA ALA A 25 16.05 1.46 -26.14
C ALA A 25 14.55 1.29 -25.82
N GLY A 26 14.24 0.51 -24.78
CA GLY A 26 12.87 0.29 -24.36
C GLY A 26 12.23 1.64 -24.11
N ALA A 27 10.95 1.79 -24.46
CA ALA A 27 10.19 2.94 -23.99
C ALA A 27 10.31 2.99 -22.45
N ASP A 28 10.66 4.15 -21.91
CA ASP A 28 10.69 4.34 -20.46
C ASP A 28 9.30 3.99 -19.92
N TRP A 29 9.25 3.06 -18.96
CA TRP A 29 8.00 2.73 -18.29
C TRP A 29 7.53 3.96 -17.50
N VAL A 30 6.23 4.19 -17.52
CA VAL A 30 5.55 5.26 -16.77
C VAL A 30 4.48 4.57 -15.92
N PRO A 31 4.28 4.97 -14.66
CA PRO A 31 3.24 4.42 -13.81
C PRO A 31 1.89 4.36 -14.51
N VAL A 32 1.22 3.21 -14.40
CA VAL A 32 -0.05 2.95 -15.04
C VAL A 32 -1.13 3.75 -14.30
N PRO A 33 -1.89 4.63 -15.00
CA PRO A 33 -2.83 5.53 -14.34
C PRO A 33 -4.02 4.80 -13.71
N GLY A 34 -4.51 3.73 -14.34
CA GLY A 34 -5.73 3.04 -13.92
C GLY A 34 -6.93 3.99 -13.77
N PRO A 35 -8.01 3.58 -13.09
CA PRO A 35 -8.38 2.18 -12.81
C PRO A 35 -8.76 1.44 -14.10
N ASP A 36 -9.37 0.25 -13.99
CA ASP A 36 -9.90 -0.53 -15.13
C ASP A 36 -8.86 -0.86 -16.22
N TRP A 37 -7.62 -1.14 -15.81
CA TRP A 37 -6.51 -1.50 -16.70
C TRP A 37 -6.11 -0.37 -17.67
N ALA A 38 -6.59 0.85 -17.44
CA ALA A 38 -6.31 1.98 -18.30
C ALA A 38 -4.80 2.28 -18.30
N GLY A 39 -4.22 2.33 -19.50
CA GLY A 39 -2.81 2.59 -19.70
C GLY A 39 -1.90 1.36 -19.61
N CYS A 40 -2.43 0.16 -19.34
CA CYS A 40 -1.63 -1.06 -19.30
C CYS A 40 -0.94 -1.37 -20.64
N PRO A 41 0.40 -1.44 -20.67
CA PRO A 41 1.14 -1.98 -21.80
C PRO A 41 0.81 -3.46 -22.05
N ALA A 42 1.10 -3.95 -23.27
CA ALA A 42 1.02 -5.38 -23.58
C ALA A 42 1.89 -6.19 -22.61
N VAL A 43 1.39 -7.33 -22.13
CA VAL A 43 2.06 -8.12 -21.07
C VAL A 43 3.44 -8.67 -21.47
N ASP A 44 3.73 -8.81 -22.76
CA ASP A 44 5.01 -9.25 -23.31
C ASP A 44 5.94 -8.09 -23.71
N SER A 45 5.52 -6.85 -23.45
CA SER A 45 6.29 -5.65 -23.77
C SER A 45 7.61 -5.60 -23.00
N ALA A 46 8.65 -5.10 -23.68
CA ALA A 46 9.98 -4.92 -23.09
C ALA A 46 9.99 -3.90 -21.94
N VAL A 47 8.96 -3.05 -21.81
CA VAL A 47 8.82 -2.08 -20.71
C VAL A 47 8.74 -2.76 -19.34
N TRP A 48 8.40 -4.05 -19.30
CA TRP A 48 8.32 -4.85 -18.06
C TRP A 48 9.65 -5.46 -17.65
N GLN A 49 10.76 -5.08 -18.29
CA GLN A 49 12.09 -5.57 -17.96
C GLN A 49 12.95 -4.41 -17.40
N PRO A 50 13.96 -4.72 -16.58
CA PRO A 50 14.32 -6.07 -16.10
C PRO A 50 13.46 -6.55 -14.93
N LEU A 51 13.33 -7.88 -14.83
CA LEU A 51 12.77 -8.61 -13.69
C LEU A 51 13.77 -9.71 -13.30
N PRO A 52 13.80 -10.16 -12.02
CA PRO A 52 14.48 -11.40 -11.66
C PRO A 52 13.97 -12.57 -12.52
N ARG A 53 14.89 -13.41 -12.99
CA ARG A 53 14.53 -14.57 -13.84
C ARG A 53 15.21 -15.82 -13.36
N TRP A 54 14.56 -16.95 -13.51
CA TRP A 54 15.15 -18.27 -13.28
C TRP A 54 14.76 -19.20 -14.42
N LYS A 55 15.45 -20.34 -14.50
CA LYS A 55 15.14 -21.37 -15.48
C LYS A 55 13.91 -22.15 -15.00
N SER A 56 12.84 -22.16 -15.79
CA SER A 56 11.70 -23.03 -15.53
C SER A 56 12.05 -24.50 -15.78
N ASP A 57 11.44 -25.41 -15.00
CA ASP A 57 11.63 -26.85 -15.16
C ASP A 57 10.32 -27.60 -14.88
N ASN A 58 10.11 -28.69 -15.63
CA ASN A 58 8.93 -29.53 -15.42
C ASN A 58 8.94 -30.17 -14.02
N ASN A 59 10.13 -30.42 -13.45
CA ASN A 59 10.26 -30.81 -12.06
C ASN A 59 10.33 -29.58 -11.16
N VAL A 60 9.31 -29.39 -10.33
CA VAL A 60 9.21 -28.26 -9.39
C VAL A 60 10.40 -28.20 -8.42
N GLU A 61 10.91 -29.33 -7.95
CA GLU A 61 12.06 -29.38 -7.02
C GLU A 61 13.35 -28.84 -7.67
N ILE A 62 13.48 -28.99 -8.99
CA ILE A 62 14.60 -28.44 -9.77
C ILE A 62 14.37 -26.95 -10.07
N GLU A 63 13.13 -26.57 -10.36
CA GLU A 63 12.81 -25.17 -10.64
C GLU A 63 13.01 -24.28 -9.42
N VAL A 64 12.51 -24.66 -8.24
CA VAL A 64 12.61 -23.84 -7.02
C VAL A 64 14.04 -23.69 -6.51
N THR A 65 14.94 -24.59 -6.90
CA THR A 65 16.38 -24.50 -6.58
C THR A 65 17.21 -23.84 -7.69
N SER A 66 16.59 -23.44 -8.80
CA SER A 66 17.29 -22.82 -9.92
C SER A 66 17.87 -21.45 -9.53
N PRO A 67 19.14 -21.14 -9.90
CA PRO A 67 19.73 -19.85 -9.64
C PRO A 67 18.89 -18.70 -10.23
N VAL A 68 18.77 -17.62 -9.47
CA VAL A 68 18.12 -16.38 -9.93
C VAL A 68 19.15 -15.53 -10.68
N LEU A 69 18.79 -15.11 -11.88
CA LEU A 69 19.43 -14.03 -12.62
C LEU A 69 18.80 -12.73 -12.17
N TRP A 70 19.57 -11.95 -11.41
CA TRP A 70 19.14 -10.67 -10.85
C TRP A 70 19.21 -9.54 -11.87
N PRO A 71 18.34 -8.52 -11.76
CA PRO A 71 18.48 -7.26 -12.47
C PRO A 71 19.82 -6.58 -12.18
N ASP A 72 20.29 -5.74 -13.12
CA ASP A 72 21.47 -4.91 -12.90
C ASP A 72 21.18 -3.83 -11.83
N ILE A 73 22.20 -3.44 -11.09
CA ILE A 73 22.13 -2.31 -10.17
C ILE A 73 21.70 -1.05 -10.94
N GLY A 74 20.78 -0.27 -10.39
CA GLY A 74 20.20 0.90 -11.04
C GLY A 74 18.89 0.61 -11.80
N THR A 75 18.38 -0.63 -11.73
CA THR A 75 17.18 -1.04 -12.46
C THR A 75 16.04 -1.57 -11.60
N TYR A 76 16.21 -1.67 -10.27
CA TYR A 76 15.13 -2.08 -9.36
C TYR A 76 14.05 -1.00 -9.31
N ASP A 77 12.79 -1.39 -9.52
CA ASP A 77 11.66 -0.47 -9.58
C ASP A 77 10.38 -1.20 -9.15
N PHE A 78 9.99 -1.00 -7.88
CA PHE A 78 8.84 -1.69 -7.29
C PHE A 78 7.50 -1.16 -7.81
N CYS A 79 7.45 0.10 -8.22
CA CYS A 79 6.27 0.66 -8.87
C CYS A 79 6.01 -0.06 -10.21
N ARG A 80 7.06 -0.29 -11.01
CA ARG A 80 6.97 -1.11 -12.22
C ARG A 80 6.60 -2.56 -11.92
N TYR A 81 7.09 -3.14 -10.83
CA TYR A 81 6.75 -4.51 -10.44
C TYR A 81 5.28 -4.63 -10.02
N ALA A 82 4.76 -3.65 -9.29
CA ALA A 82 3.36 -3.56 -8.90
C ALA A 82 2.45 -3.45 -10.14
N ASP A 83 2.75 -2.52 -11.05
CA ASP A 83 2.01 -2.37 -12.31
C ASP A 83 2.10 -3.59 -13.22
N LYS A 84 3.23 -4.31 -13.18
CA LYS A 84 3.38 -5.58 -13.89
C LYS A 84 2.40 -6.63 -13.38
N ILE A 85 2.17 -6.69 -12.06
CA ILE A 85 1.18 -7.57 -11.47
C ILE A 85 -0.22 -7.12 -11.90
N TYR A 86 -0.54 -5.84 -11.68
CA TYR A 86 -1.82 -5.25 -12.07
C TYR A 86 -2.17 -5.57 -13.53
N CYS A 87 -1.34 -5.13 -14.49
CA CYS A 87 -1.61 -5.37 -15.90
C CYS A 87 -1.57 -6.84 -16.31
N GLY A 88 -0.80 -7.68 -15.61
CA GLY A 88 -0.80 -9.13 -15.82
C GLY A 88 -2.13 -9.79 -15.42
N LEU A 89 -2.75 -9.32 -14.34
CA LEU A 89 -4.01 -9.87 -13.83
C LEU A 89 -5.21 -9.56 -14.75
N GLN A 90 -5.13 -8.54 -15.61
CA GLN A 90 -6.15 -8.24 -16.62
C GLN A 90 -6.49 -9.46 -17.49
N LEU A 91 -5.51 -10.33 -17.78
CA LEU A 91 -5.71 -11.48 -18.67
C LEU A 91 -6.34 -12.68 -17.97
N VAL A 92 -6.41 -12.66 -16.65
CA VAL A 92 -6.99 -13.72 -15.81
C VAL A 92 -8.20 -13.25 -15.02
N VAL A 93 -8.54 -11.96 -15.04
CA VAL A 93 -9.70 -11.40 -14.33
C VAL A 93 -11.03 -12.03 -14.75
N SER A 94 -11.15 -12.55 -15.98
CA SER A 94 -12.36 -13.25 -16.41
C SER A 94 -12.57 -14.60 -15.70
N LEU A 95 -11.57 -15.11 -14.99
CA LEU A 95 -11.64 -16.37 -14.26
C LEU A 95 -12.36 -16.22 -12.91
N ALA A 96 -12.25 -15.05 -12.27
CA ALA A 96 -12.86 -14.74 -10.96
C ALA A 96 -12.93 -13.22 -10.78
N LYS A 97 -14.06 -12.70 -10.30
CA LYS A 97 -14.28 -11.24 -10.11
C LYS A 97 -13.32 -10.67 -9.06
N GLU A 98 -13.02 -11.49 -8.06
CA GLU A 98 -12.15 -11.26 -6.92
C GLU A 98 -10.71 -10.92 -7.37
N ILE A 99 -10.28 -11.39 -8.54
CA ILE A 99 -8.97 -11.04 -9.13
C ILE A 99 -8.88 -9.55 -9.45
N GLY A 100 -9.99 -8.93 -9.86
CA GLY A 100 -10.01 -7.51 -10.18
C GLY A 100 -9.89 -6.64 -8.92
N GLU A 101 -10.53 -7.07 -7.84
CA GLU A 101 -10.46 -6.42 -6.53
C GLU A 101 -9.03 -6.52 -5.97
N PHE A 102 -8.43 -7.71 -6.01
CA PHE A 102 -7.02 -7.91 -5.63
C PHE A 102 -6.06 -7.11 -6.51
N ALA A 103 -6.29 -7.06 -7.83
CA ALA A 103 -5.41 -6.32 -8.73
C ALA A 103 -5.36 -4.82 -8.39
N ASN A 104 -6.52 -4.22 -8.09
CA ASN A 104 -6.58 -2.79 -7.75
C ASN A 104 -5.76 -2.44 -6.50
N LEU A 105 -5.58 -3.37 -5.56
CA LEU A 105 -4.70 -3.18 -4.41
C LEU A 105 -3.24 -3.02 -4.80
N LEU A 106 -2.82 -3.60 -5.93
CA LEU A 106 -1.42 -3.70 -6.36
C LEU A 106 -1.07 -2.75 -7.51
N GLN A 107 -1.96 -1.84 -7.88
CA GLN A 107 -1.64 -0.80 -8.86
C GLN A 107 -0.69 0.21 -8.22
N CYS A 108 0.45 0.50 -8.84
CA CYS A 108 1.50 1.26 -8.17
C CYS A 108 1.03 2.58 -7.54
N LEU A 109 0.33 3.42 -8.32
CA LEU A 109 -0.05 4.78 -7.89
C LEU A 109 -0.96 4.79 -6.65
N ASN A 110 -1.68 3.70 -6.39
CA ASN A 110 -2.70 3.59 -5.35
C ASN A 110 -2.42 2.44 -4.36
N MET A 111 -1.32 1.70 -4.53
CA MET A 111 -0.96 0.59 -3.65
C MET A 111 -0.56 1.17 -2.29
N ASP A 112 -1.34 0.83 -1.28
CA ASP A 112 -1.14 1.20 0.13
C ASP A 112 -1.85 0.10 0.95
N ILE A 113 -1.12 -0.99 1.21
CA ILE A 113 -1.65 -2.27 1.70
C ILE A 113 -1.00 -2.75 3.01
N ASN A 114 -0.04 -2.00 3.55
CA ASN A 114 0.73 -2.40 4.73
C ASN A 114 0.31 -1.63 6.00
N GLY A 115 -0.92 -1.09 6.01
CA GLY A 115 -1.59 -0.52 7.18
C GLY A 115 -2.03 -1.58 8.20
N PRO A 116 -2.67 -1.14 9.30
CA PRO A 116 -3.27 -2.04 10.28
C PRO A 116 -4.20 -3.07 9.64
N VAL A 117 -4.17 -4.29 10.15
CA VAL A 117 -5.02 -5.37 9.62
C VAL A 117 -6.47 -5.17 10.05
N ASP A 118 -7.39 -5.21 9.07
CA ASP A 118 -8.84 -5.23 9.32
C ASP A 118 -9.37 -6.66 9.16
N LEU A 119 -9.48 -7.41 10.25
CA LEU A 119 -9.93 -8.82 10.19
C LEU A 119 -11.41 -8.98 9.80
N ASP A 120 -12.21 -7.92 9.89
CA ASP A 120 -13.63 -7.94 9.58
C ASP A 120 -13.91 -7.49 8.13
N GLY A 121 -12.91 -6.92 7.45
CA GLY A 121 -12.97 -6.51 6.05
C GLY A 121 -12.90 -7.68 5.06
N ASP A 122 -13.56 -7.52 3.90
CA ASP A 122 -13.48 -8.48 2.77
C ASP A 122 -12.03 -8.65 2.27
N ILE A 123 -11.24 -7.57 2.38
CA ILE A 123 -9.81 -7.53 2.12
C ILE A 123 -9.16 -7.09 3.45
N PRO A 124 -8.49 -7.99 4.17
CA PRO A 124 -7.97 -7.75 5.52
C PRO A 124 -6.66 -6.97 5.57
N VAL A 125 -6.49 -6.02 4.65
CA VAL A 125 -5.38 -5.07 4.63
C VAL A 125 -5.94 -3.67 4.46
N SER A 126 -5.29 -2.69 5.09
CA SER A 126 -5.70 -1.29 5.05
C SER A 126 -4.52 -0.40 4.67
N PRO A 127 -4.77 0.87 4.28
CA PRO A 127 -3.69 1.82 4.03
C PRO A 127 -3.08 2.38 5.31
N ASN A 128 -1.78 2.68 5.29
CA ASN A 128 -1.09 3.44 6.33
C ASN A 128 -1.00 4.95 6.00
N GLY A 129 -1.28 5.35 4.75
CA GLY A 129 -1.26 6.73 4.26
C GLY A 129 -0.03 7.13 3.44
N MET A 130 0.96 6.25 3.31
CA MET A 130 2.14 6.42 2.46
C MET A 130 2.11 5.37 1.33
N PRO A 131 1.90 5.76 0.06
CA PRO A 131 1.79 4.80 -1.02
C PRO A 131 3.05 3.93 -1.17
N ASP A 132 2.85 2.62 -1.15
CA ASP A 132 3.90 1.61 -1.12
C ASP A 132 4.77 1.65 -2.36
N GLY A 133 4.16 1.82 -3.53
CA GLY A 133 4.85 1.67 -4.81
C GLY A 133 5.86 2.78 -5.09
N GLN A 134 5.40 4.03 -5.01
CA GLN A 134 6.21 5.21 -5.37
C GLN A 134 7.04 5.77 -4.22
N TYR A 135 6.71 5.45 -2.97
CA TYR A 135 7.37 6.05 -1.81
C TYR A 135 8.03 5.00 -0.93
N GLU A 136 7.28 4.07 -0.31
CA GLU A 136 7.88 3.13 0.67
C GLU A 136 8.89 2.17 0.03
N LEU A 137 8.45 1.39 -0.95
CA LEU A 137 9.32 0.46 -1.68
C LEU A 137 10.31 1.20 -2.58
N ALA A 138 10.10 2.48 -2.86
CA ALA A 138 11.05 3.31 -3.58
C ALA A 138 12.29 3.66 -2.72
N ILE A 139 12.14 3.80 -1.40
CA ILE A 139 13.27 3.91 -0.46
C ILE A 139 14.14 2.65 -0.55
N LEU A 140 13.51 1.48 -0.52
CA LEU A 140 14.22 0.21 -0.72
C LEU A 140 14.87 0.13 -2.12
N ALA A 141 14.15 0.50 -3.18
CA ALA A 141 14.72 0.53 -4.53
C ALA A 141 15.96 1.42 -4.61
N HIS A 142 15.93 2.60 -3.98
CA HIS A 142 17.07 3.50 -3.92
C HIS A 142 18.29 2.81 -3.27
N ALA A 143 18.11 2.15 -2.11
CA ALA A 143 19.19 1.41 -1.45
C ALA A 143 19.72 0.25 -2.34
N LEU A 144 18.85 -0.51 -3.00
CA LEU A 144 19.24 -1.59 -3.93
C LEU A 144 20.00 -1.06 -5.15
N ASN A 145 19.64 0.11 -5.64
CA ASN A 145 20.19 0.70 -6.86
C ASN A 145 21.49 1.48 -6.64
N ASN A 146 21.85 1.81 -5.40
CA ASN A 146 22.98 2.68 -5.10
C ASN A 146 24.03 1.99 -4.22
N PRO A 147 25.14 1.47 -4.79
CA PRO A 147 26.18 0.77 -4.03
C PRO A 147 26.91 1.62 -2.97
N SER A 148 26.78 2.94 -3.05
CA SER A 148 27.33 3.87 -2.06
C SER A 148 26.36 4.15 -0.90
N ASN A 149 25.09 3.75 -1.01
CA ASN A 149 24.13 3.87 0.06
C ASN A 149 24.53 2.92 1.22
N PRO A 150 24.52 3.37 2.49
CA PRO A 150 24.93 2.56 3.64
C PRO A 150 24.18 1.22 3.76
N TRP A 151 22.90 1.20 3.36
CA TRP A 151 22.03 0.04 3.47
C TRP A 151 22.15 -0.93 2.30
N HIS A 152 22.85 -0.57 1.22
CA HIS A 152 22.89 -1.36 -0.03
C HIS A 152 23.21 -2.84 0.19
N ALA A 153 24.28 -3.14 0.94
CA ALA A 153 24.72 -4.51 1.14
C ALA A 153 23.70 -5.34 1.94
N GLN A 154 23.14 -4.76 3.01
CA GLN A 154 22.16 -5.42 3.86
C GLN A 154 20.82 -5.59 3.13
N ALA A 155 20.31 -4.53 2.49
CA ALA A 155 19.09 -4.54 1.71
C ALA A 155 19.16 -5.53 0.55
N THR A 156 20.29 -5.57 -0.18
CA THR A 156 20.48 -6.52 -1.28
C THR A 156 20.47 -7.97 -0.79
N ALA A 157 21.16 -8.26 0.31
CA ALA A 157 21.20 -9.60 0.89
C ALA A 157 19.81 -10.04 1.40
N ALA A 158 19.13 -9.17 2.14
CA ALA A 158 17.79 -9.40 2.67
C ALA A 158 16.77 -9.61 1.55
N PHE A 159 16.70 -8.68 0.58
CA PHE A 159 15.79 -8.77 -0.56
C PHE A 159 16.00 -10.06 -1.36
N GLN A 160 17.25 -10.41 -1.68
CA GLN A 160 17.54 -11.61 -2.47
C GLN A 160 17.19 -12.90 -1.70
N ALA A 161 17.45 -12.97 -0.40
CA ALA A 161 17.08 -14.11 0.44
C ALA A 161 15.56 -14.25 0.56
N ASN A 162 14.86 -13.14 0.84
CA ASN A 162 13.40 -13.08 0.93
C ASN A 162 12.76 -13.48 -0.40
N PHE A 163 13.28 -12.97 -1.52
CA PHE A 163 12.79 -13.31 -2.86
C PHE A 163 12.96 -14.80 -3.16
N ILE A 164 14.11 -15.40 -2.85
CA ILE A 164 14.32 -16.84 -3.08
C ILE A 164 13.32 -17.67 -2.30
N TYR A 165 13.11 -17.34 -1.02
CA TYR A 165 12.15 -18.01 -0.14
C TYR A 165 10.72 -17.88 -0.67
N LEU A 166 10.27 -16.66 -0.95
CA LEU A 166 8.90 -16.40 -1.43
C LEU A 166 8.65 -17.01 -2.81
N ARG A 167 9.64 -16.98 -3.71
CA ARG A 167 9.56 -17.66 -5.01
C ARG A 167 9.32 -19.15 -4.81
N GLU A 168 10.06 -19.80 -3.90
CA GLU A 168 9.88 -21.23 -3.61
C GLU A 168 8.44 -21.52 -3.16
N GLN A 169 7.88 -20.70 -2.26
CA GLN A 169 6.50 -20.86 -1.80
C GLN A 169 5.50 -20.70 -2.96
N ILE A 170 5.61 -19.63 -3.75
CA ILE A 170 4.68 -19.33 -4.85
C ILE A 170 4.75 -20.38 -5.96
N VAL A 171 5.97 -20.75 -6.38
CA VAL A 171 6.16 -21.76 -7.44
C VAL A 171 5.66 -23.13 -6.98
N THR A 172 5.89 -23.50 -5.72
CA THR A 172 5.37 -24.74 -5.14
C THR A 172 3.84 -24.73 -5.07
N ALA A 173 3.25 -23.65 -4.55
CA ALA A 173 1.81 -23.45 -4.46
C ALA A 173 1.12 -23.64 -5.84
N LEU A 174 1.64 -22.97 -6.88
CA LEU A 174 1.14 -23.11 -8.25
C LEU A 174 1.29 -24.52 -8.84
N SER A 175 2.25 -25.31 -8.37
CA SER A 175 2.43 -26.69 -8.83
C SER A 175 1.45 -27.68 -8.17
N LEU A 176 1.01 -27.39 -6.95
CA LEU A 176 0.24 -28.30 -6.09
C LEU A 176 -1.28 -28.07 -6.14
N THR A 177 -1.77 -27.19 -7.03
CA THR A 177 -3.21 -26.90 -7.07
C THR A 177 -4.04 -28.16 -7.37
N THR A 178 -5.23 -28.22 -6.77
CA THR A 178 -6.12 -29.39 -6.78
C THR A 178 -6.57 -29.85 -8.17
N ALA A 179 -6.46 -28.99 -9.19
CA ALA A 179 -6.94 -29.24 -10.53
C ALA A 179 -5.85 -29.57 -11.57
N LYS A 180 -4.66 -28.93 -11.48
CA LYS A 180 -3.51 -29.05 -12.40
C LYS A 180 -2.34 -28.18 -11.95
N ASP A 181 -1.12 -28.51 -12.37
CA ASP A 181 0.01 -27.58 -12.30
C ASP A 181 -0.29 -26.31 -13.13
N LEU A 182 -0.38 -25.16 -12.45
CA LEU A 182 -0.75 -23.88 -13.07
C LEU A 182 0.46 -23.08 -13.56
N ARG A 183 1.70 -23.47 -13.23
CA ARG A 183 2.91 -22.67 -13.53
C ARG A 183 3.01 -22.32 -15.01
N SER A 184 2.79 -23.31 -15.88
CA SER A 184 2.84 -23.12 -17.33
C SER A 184 1.72 -22.23 -17.86
N ILE A 185 0.52 -22.32 -17.28
CA ILE A 185 -0.64 -21.52 -17.69
C ILE A 185 -0.45 -20.07 -17.26
N VAL A 186 -0.05 -19.85 -16.00
CA VAL A 186 0.25 -18.52 -15.46
C VAL A 186 1.36 -17.85 -16.27
N ASN A 187 2.45 -18.56 -16.55
CA ASN A 187 3.55 -18.00 -17.34
C ASN A 187 3.16 -17.71 -18.80
N LEU A 188 2.24 -18.48 -19.37
CA LEU A 188 1.72 -18.23 -20.72
C LEU A 188 0.78 -17.02 -20.76
N LEU A 189 -0.14 -16.91 -19.80
CA LEU A 189 -1.15 -15.86 -19.78
C LEU A 189 -0.59 -14.53 -19.26
N ALA A 190 0.22 -14.57 -18.21
CA ALA A 190 0.80 -13.38 -17.59
C ALA A 190 2.32 -13.58 -17.37
N PRO A 191 3.14 -13.51 -18.44
CA PRO A 191 4.58 -13.69 -18.35
C PRO A 191 5.21 -12.71 -17.34
N GLY A 192 5.98 -13.24 -16.39
CA GLY A 192 6.63 -12.43 -15.35
C GLY A 192 5.75 -12.07 -14.16
N LEU A 193 4.47 -12.48 -14.11
CA LEU A 193 3.59 -12.25 -12.95
C LEU A 193 4.18 -12.79 -11.65
N VAL A 194 4.66 -14.04 -11.67
CA VAL A 194 5.29 -14.67 -10.49
C VAL A 194 6.51 -13.88 -10.04
N SER A 195 7.33 -13.38 -10.99
CA SER A 195 8.49 -12.58 -10.64
C SER A 195 8.10 -11.23 -10.05
N GLY A 196 7.11 -10.54 -10.62
CA GLY A 196 6.63 -9.26 -10.11
C GLY A 196 6.05 -9.40 -8.70
N LEU A 197 5.17 -10.38 -8.51
CA LEU A 197 4.57 -10.70 -7.20
C LEU A 197 5.65 -11.02 -6.16
N THR A 198 6.63 -11.85 -6.52
CA THR A 198 7.74 -12.18 -5.62
C THR A 198 8.56 -10.94 -5.29
N CYS A 199 8.79 -10.03 -6.24
CA CYS A 199 9.50 -8.77 -5.95
C CYS A 199 8.74 -7.95 -4.91
N VAL A 200 7.45 -7.68 -5.13
CA VAL A 200 6.64 -6.86 -4.21
C VAL A 200 6.61 -7.47 -2.81
N LEU A 201 6.29 -8.76 -2.68
CA LEU A 201 6.26 -9.44 -1.37
C LEU A 201 7.63 -9.46 -0.68
N ALA A 202 8.72 -9.70 -1.45
CA ALA A 202 10.06 -9.67 -0.89
C ALA A 202 10.50 -8.26 -0.50
N GLY A 203 10.03 -7.24 -1.22
CA GLY A 203 10.25 -5.83 -0.91
C GLY A 203 9.66 -5.47 0.44
N PHE A 204 8.36 -5.74 0.63
CA PHE A 204 7.68 -5.53 1.91
C PHE A 204 8.36 -6.29 3.05
N ALA A 205 8.69 -7.57 2.85
CA ALA A 205 9.39 -8.34 3.88
C ALA A 205 10.78 -7.76 4.21
N THR A 206 11.40 -7.02 3.28
CA THR A 206 12.68 -6.35 3.49
C THR A 206 12.53 -5.03 4.25
N LEU A 207 11.37 -4.36 4.19
CA LEU A 207 11.11 -3.14 4.98
C LEU A 207 11.17 -3.40 6.49
N GLY A 208 10.86 -4.63 6.92
CA GLY A 208 11.28 -5.11 8.23
C GLY A 208 10.43 -4.68 9.42
N ASP A 209 9.27 -4.07 9.21
CA ASP A 209 8.38 -3.62 10.28
C ASP A 209 7.25 -4.64 10.59
N PRO A 210 6.79 -4.73 11.86
CA PRO A 210 5.78 -5.71 12.26
C PRO A 210 4.42 -5.58 11.57
N GLN A 211 3.96 -4.35 11.29
CA GLN A 211 2.64 -4.13 10.70
C GLN A 211 2.61 -4.59 9.24
N THR A 212 3.67 -4.31 8.48
CA THR A 212 3.86 -4.87 7.14
C THR A 212 3.87 -6.39 7.17
N TYR A 213 4.53 -7.03 8.16
CA TYR A 213 4.47 -8.50 8.28
C TYR A 213 3.07 -9.02 8.55
N ASP A 214 2.31 -8.38 9.44
CA ASP A 214 0.93 -8.77 9.73
C ASP A 214 0.03 -8.64 8.49
N ALA A 215 0.19 -7.55 7.72
CA ALA A 215 -0.52 -7.34 6.46
C ALA A 215 -0.15 -8.39 5.39
N LEU A 216 1.15 -8.67 5.24
CA LEU A 216 1.64 -9.73 4.33
C LEU A 216 1.06 -11.10 4.70
N ASP A 217 0.98 -11.43 5.99
CA ASP A 217 0.38 -12.68 6.44
C ASP A 217 -1.10 -12.78 6.06
N GLN A 218 -1.85 -11.67 6.11
CA GLN A 218 -3.24 -11.68 5.65
C GLN A 218 -3.33 -11.81 4.13
N LEU A 219 -2.48 -11.13 3.36
CA LEU A 219 -2.43 -11.26 1.90
C LEU A 219 -2.11 -12.70 1.48
N MET A 220 -1.20 -13.38 2.18
CA MET A 220 -0.94 -14.79 1.94
C MET A 220 -2.17 -15.65 2.24
N LYS A 221 -2.92 -15.38 3.31
CA LYS A 221 -4.17 -16.11 3.61
C LYS A 221 -5.24 -15.93 2.52
N LEU A 222 -5.33 -14.77 1.87
CA LEU A 222 -6.22 -14.58 0.71
C LEU A 222 -5.85 -15.51 -0.46
N LEU A 223 -4.58 -15.91 -0.55
CA LEU A 223 -4.03 -16.79 -1.58
C LEU A 223 -3.97 -18.26 -1.14
N LYS A 224 -4.63 -18.62 -0.04
CA LYS A 224 -4.69 -19.99 0.49
C LYS A 224 -5.23 -21.00 -0.51
N ASP A 225 -6.22 -20.61 -1.31
CA ASP A 225 -6.86 -21.52 -2.29
C ASP A 225 -5.91 -21.93 -3.43
N ILE A 226 -4.89 -21.12 -3.71
CA ILE A 226 -3.81 -21.47 -4.65
C ILE A 226 -2.61 -22.13 -3.96
N GLY A 227 -2.69 -22.38 -2.65
CA GLY A 227 -1.68 -23.09 -1.86
C GLY A 227 -0.66 -22.19 -1.17
N LEU A 228 -0.87 -20.87 -1.11
CA LEU A 228 0.00 -19.96 -0.40
C LEU A 228 -0.57 -19.70 1.00
N GLU A 229 0.18 -20.00 2.05
CA GLU A 229 -0.22 -19.71 3.43
C GLU A 229 0.99 -19.12 4.18
N PRO A 230 0.76 -18.26 5.19
CA PRO A 230 1.83 -17.82 6.07
C PRO A 230 2.58 -19.00 6.68
N PRO A 231 3.91 -18.92 6.81
CA PRO A 231 4.69 -19.92 7.50
C PRO A 231 4.37 -19.94 9.00
N GLU A 232 4.83 -20.99 9.69
CA GLU A 232 4.71 -21.06 11.15
C GLU A 232 5.42 -19.86 11.79
N GLY A 233 4.68 -19.09 12.59
CA GLY A 233 5.18 -17.85 13.20
C GLY A 233 5.10 -16.60 12.31
N GLY A 234 4.48 -16.69 11.13
CA GLY A 234 4.29 -15.55 10.21
C GLY A 234 5.51 -15.24 9.36
N ILE A 235 5.34 -14.45 8.30
CA ILE A 235 6.39 -14.17 7.32
C ILE A 235 7.64 -13.53 7.96
N GLY A 236 7.46 -12.71 8.99
CA GLY A 236 8.55 -12.09 9.74
C GLY A 236 9.44 -13.08 10.50
N SER A 237 9.02 -14.34 10.71
CA SER A 237 9.82 -15.37 11.38
C SER A 237 10.86 -16.02 10.47
N VAL A 238 10.66 -15.94 9.15
CA VAL A 238 11.48 -16.62 8.13
C VAL A 238 12.19 -15.65 7.18
N THR A 239 11.80 -14.39 7.18
CA THR A 239 12.38 -13.34 6.35
C THR A 239 13.37 -12.48 7.14
N THR A 240 14.19 -11.73 6.43
CA THR A 240 15.14 -10.77 7.02
C THR A 240 14.72 -9.35 6.64
N GLY A 241 14.55 -8.48 7.64
CA GLY A 241 14.22 -7.08 7.46
C GLY A 241 15.43 -6.14 7.54
N VAL A 242 15.25 -4.93 7.00
CA VAL A 242 16.10 -3.75 7.17
C VAL A 242 15.18 -2.61 7.64
N PRO A 243 14.82 -2.59 8.93
CA PRO A 243 13.79 -1.71 9.47
C PRO A 243 14.04 -0.22 9.22
N GLU A 244 15.30 0.19 9.05
CA GLU A 244 15.68 1.57 8.72
C GLU A 244 15.14 2.05 7.37
N LEU A 245 14.81 1.13 6.45
CA LEU A 245 14.20 1.45 5.15
C LEU A 245 12.67 1.37 5.18
N GLY A 246 12.07 0.88 6.27
CA GLY A 246 10.61 0.81 6.44
C GLY A 246 9.99 2.17 6.75
N PRO A 247 8.65 2.30 6.75
CA PRO A 247 7.98 3.59 6.94
C PRO A 247 8.35 4.27 8.27
N PHE A 248 8.48 3.51 9.35
CA PHE A 248 8.88 4.02 10.67
C PHE A 248 10.39 3.91 10.94
N GLY A 249 11.17 3.51 9.93
CA GLY A 249 12.63 3.53 9.97
C GLY A 249 13.19 4.92 9.69
N ASP A 250 14.47 5.12 10.01
CA ASP A 250 15.24 6.35 9.79
C ASP A 250 16.38 6.04 8.81
N ALA A 251 16.13 6.30 7.52
CA ALA A 251 17.01 5.84 6.45
C ALA A 251 18.34 6.61 6.38
N ASP A 252 18.41 7.84 6.88
CA ASP A 252 19.59 8.69 6.84
C ASP A 252 20.21 8.99 8.21
N GLY A 253 19.54 8.58 9.29
CA GLY A 253 20.01 8.72 10.66
C GLY A 253 19.80 10.12 11.23
N ASP A 254 18.92 10.93 10.65
CA ASP A 254 18.67 12.30 11.11
C ASP A 254 17.72 12.37 12.31
N GLY A 255 17.03 11.27 12.63
CA GLY A 255 16.06 11.12 13.71
C GLY A 255 14.61 11.25 13.29
N ALA A 256 14.34 11.57 12.02
CA ALA A 256 13.02 11.50 11.42
C ALA A 256 12.77 10.13 10.77
N SER A 257 11.57 9.60 10.95
CA SER A 257 11.13 8.44 10.19
C SER A 257 10.80 8.80 8.74
N ASN A 258 11.01 7.84 7.86
CA ASN A 258 10.72 7.97 6.43
C ASN A 258 9.26 8.41 6.17
N PHE A 259 8.32 7.96 7.01
CA PHE A 259 6.91 8.33 6.94
C PHE A 259 6.66 9.81 7.29
N MET A 260 7.36 10.38 8.26
CA MET A 260 7.27 11.80 8.56
C MET A 260 7.83 12.66 7.45
N GLU A 261 8.98 12.27 6.92
CA GLU A 261 9.58 12.94 5.78
C GLU A 261 8.63 12.89 4.58
N TYR A 262 7.93 11.77 4.38
CA TYR A 262 6.88 11.67 3.37
C TYR A 262 5.72 12.65 3.65
N GLN A 263 5.19 12.66 4.88
CA GLN A 263 4.09 13.56 5.25
C GLN A 263 4.46 15.03 5.03
N TYR A 264 5.70 15.42 5.33
CA TYR A 264 6.16 16.78 5.17
C TYR A 264 6.51 17.11 3.72
N PHE A 265 7.47 16.40 3.11
CA PHE A 265 7.97 16.74 1.78
C PHE A 265 6.91 16.51 0.71
N VAL A 266 6.21 15.39 0.75
CA VAL A 266 5.17 15.09 -0.23
C VAL A 266 3.85 15.73 0.18
N GLY A 267 3.41 15.51 1.42
CA GLY A 267 2.09 15.95 1.88
C GLY A 267 1.95 17.47 2.00
N GLU A 268 2.97 18.17 2.50
CA GLU A 268 2.91 19.62 2.73
C GLU A 268 3.65 20.45 1.67
N LEU A 269 4.85 20.01 1.25
CA LEU A 269 5.62 20.74 0.23
C LEU A 269 5.31 20.32 -1.22
N GLY A 270 4.61 19.19 -1.41
CA GLY A 270 4.21 18.72 -2.74
C GLY A 270 5.35 18.16 -3.57
N TYR A 271 6.36 17.56 -2.94
CA TYR A 271 7.48 16.91 -3.63
C TYR A 271 6.97 15.78 -4.52
N SER A 272 7.60 15.64 -5.69
CA SER A 272 7.52 14.42 -6.49
C SER A 272 8.19 13.24 -5.78
N ASP A 273 7.91 12.02 -6.26
CA ASP A 273 8.57 10.80 -5.82
C ASP A 273 10.10 10.88 -5.89
N GLN A 274 10.64 11.42 -6.97
CA GLN A 274 12.09 11.61 -7.13
C GLN A 274 12.68 12.63 -6.15
N GLU A 275 11.97 13.74 -5.90
CA GLU A 275 12.42 14.75 -4.93
C GLU A 275 12.35 14.19 -3.50
N PHE A 276 11.31 13.42 -3.18
CA PHE A 276 11.20 12.74 -1.89
C PHE A 276 12.34 11.76 -1.66
N ILE A 277 12.65 10.90 -2.64
CA ILE A 277 13.77 9.95 -2.52
C ILE A 277 15.13 10.64 -2.38
N ALA A 278 15.30 11.84 -2.93
CA ALA A 278 16.50 12.63 -2.67
C ALA A 278 16.52 13.17 -1.24
N ALA A 279 15.37 13.60 -0.73
CA ALA A 279 15.22 14.18 0.61
C ALA A 279 15.42 13.16 1.74
N VAL A 280 14.78 11.98 1.65
CA VAL A 280 14.80 10.90 2.65
C VAL A 280 16.18 10.26 2.89
N PHE A 281 17.16 10.65 2.08
CA PHE A 281 18.56 10.21 2.18
C PHE A 281 19.52 11.39 2.40
N ASP A 282 19.01 12.60 2.69
CA ASP A 282 19.78 13.80 2.95
C ASP A 282 19.65 14.21 4.44
N PRO A 283 20.61 13.82 5.31
CA PRO A 283 20.51 14.08 6.75
C PRO A 283 20.66 15.55 7.14
N ASP A 284 20.96 16.43 6.16
CA ASP A 284 20.95 17.88 6.36
C ASP A 284 19.56 18.49 6.06
N GLN A 285 18.64 17.73 5.46
CA GLN A 285 17.29 18.17 5.08
C GLN A 285 16.30 18.06 6.25
N ARG A 286 16.41 19.00 7.19
CA ARG A 286 15.57 18.98 8.40
C ARG A 286 14.10 19.32 8.14
N LEU A 287 13.24 18.56 8.79
CA LEU A 287 11.83 18.91 8.99
C LEU A 287 11.72 20.23 9.76
N THR A 288 10.87 21.15 9.29
CA THR A 288 10.36 22.18 10.22
C THR A 288 9.45 21.50 11.24
N PRO A 289 9.54 21.83 12.54
CA PRO A 289 8.72 21.21 13.56
C PRO A 289 7.24 21.29 13.20
N MET A 290 6.65 20.12 13.06
CA MET A 290 5.23 19.97 12.84
C MET A 290 4.58 19.53 14.16
N LEU A 291 3.43 20.09 14.46
CA LEU A 291 2.67 19.66 15.63
C LEU A 291 1.69 18.56 15.18
N PRO A 292 1.69 17.40 15.85
CA PRO A 292 0.80 16.32 15.49
C PRO A 292 -0.65 16.79 15.56
N SER A 293 -1.49 16.28 14.66
CA SER A 293 -2.91 16.59 14.65
C SER A 293 -3.77 15.41 14.26
N ALA A 294 -4.99 15.36 14.82
CA ALA A 294 -5.99 14.36 14.50
C ALA A 294 -7.19 15.02 13.84
N LYS A 295 -7.85 14.29 12.95
CA LYS A 295 -9.14 14.68 12.36
C LYS A 295 -10.04 13.46 12.25
N ILE A 296 -11.30 13.58 12.65
CA ILE A 296 -12.31 12.56 12.39
C ILE A 296 -13.07 12.93 11.12
N SER A 297 -13.28 11.93 10.25
CA SER A 297 -14.07 12.04 9.03
C SER A 297 -15.17 10.97 9.00
N ALA A 298 -16.30 11.31 8.39
CA ALA A 298 -17.42 10.40 8.18
C ALA A 298 -18.25 10.88 6.97
N PRO A 299 -19.03 10.00 6.30
CA PRO A 299 -19.80 10.37 5.11
C PRO A 299 -20.83 11.50 5.35
N ALA A 300 -21.38 11.61 6.56
CA ALA A 300 -22.34 12.64 6.95
C ALA A 300 -22.26 12.92 8.46
N GLY A 301 -22.86 14.02 8.93
CA GLY A 301 -23.11 14.24 10.36
C GLY A 301 -24.49 13.75 10.82
N TYR A 302 -25.29 13.21 9.90
CA TYR A 302 -26.68 12.82 10.15
C TYR A 302 -26.97 11.43 9.59
N TYR A 303 -27.60 10.58 10.41
CA TYR A 303 -27.84 9.18 10.12
C TYR A 303 -29.27 8.77 10.49
N GLN A 304 -29.84 7.83 9.74
CA GLN A 304 -31.14 7.23 10.05
C GLN A 304 -30.97 6.16 11.13
N ILE A 305 -32.00 5.91 11.93
CA ILE A 305 -31.96 4.84 12.93
C ILE A 305 -31.78 3.49 12.21
N GLY A 306 -30.95 2.63 12.80
CA GLY A 306 -30.58 1.33 12.27
C GLY A 306 -29.51 1.34 11.18
N SER A 307 -28.97 2.51 10.82
CA SER A 307 -27.83 2.59 9.89
C SER A 307 -26.54 2.09 10.56
N ASN A 308 -25.55 1.72 9.76
CA ASN A 308 -24.17 1.56 10.23
C ASN A 308 -23.39 2.84 9.92
N VAL A 309 -22.54 3.26 10.86
CA VAL A 309 -21.73 4.47 10.76
C VAL A 309 -20.28 4.13 11.02
N THR A 310 -19.40 4.51 10.10
CA THR A 310 -17.96 4.38 10.26
C THR A 310 -17.37 5.78 10.45
N LEU A 311 -16.70 5.99 11.58
CA LEU A 311 -15.89 7.18 11.85
C LEU A 311 -14.42 6.82 11.65
N THR A 312 -13.72 7.57 10.80
CA THR A 312 -12.30 7.34 10.51
C THR A 312 -11.49 8.51 11.03
N ALA A 313 -10.58 8.25 11.95
CA ALA A 313 -9.58 9.20 12.38
C ALA A 313 -8.37 9.16 11.43
N THR A 314 -7.98 10.33 10.95
CA THR A 314 -6.74 10.54 10.20
C THR A 314 -5.80 11.33 11.07
N LEU A 315 -4.56 10.86 11.20
CA LEU A 315 -3.49 11.53 11.92
C LEU A 315 -2.56 12.22 10.91
N LYS A 316 -1.91 13.28 11.37
CA LYS A 316 -0.85 13.98 10.65
C LYS A 316 0.28 14.30 11.62
N ASP A 317 1.49 14.38 11.07
CA ASP A 317 2.66 14.98 11.69
C ASP A 317 3.11 14.26 12.98
N TYR A 318 3.13 12.92 12.96
CA TYR A 318 3.46 12.05 14.09
C TYR A 318 4.62 11.11 13.76
N TYR A 319 5.35 10.63 14.78
CA TYR A 319 6.70 10.07 14.60
C TYR A 319 6.72 8.54 14.47
N ASP A 320 5.93 7.88 15.30
CA ASP A 320 5.81 6.43 15.37
C ASP A 320 4.33 6.06 15.51
N MET A 321 4.02 4.76 15.37
CA MET A 321 2.69 4.22 15.64
C MET A 321 2.10 4.85 16.91
N PRO A 322 0.81 5.25 16.88
CA PRO A 322 0.14 5.74 18.06
C PRO A 322 0.40 4.88 19.30
N THR A 323 0.95 5.49 20.33
CA THR A 323 1.28 4.81 21.60
C THR A 323 0.02 4.44 22.38
N SER A 324 -1.11 5.09 22.06
CA SER A 324 -2.44 4.77 22.58
C SER A 324 -3.52 5.37 21.68
N ILE A 325 -4.65 4.68 21.60
CA ILE A 325 -5.87 5.18 20.93
C ILE A 325 -7.05 4.91 21.85
N ALA A 326 -7.90 5.92 22.06
CA ALA A 326 -9.14 5.78 22.81
C ALA A 326 -10.26 6.64 22.22
N TRP A 327 -11.42 6.01 22.01
CA TRP A 327 -12.64 6.71 21.63
C TRP A 327 -13.54 7.01 22.82
N TYR A 328 -14.26 8.12 22.72
CA TYR A 328 -15.21 8.61 23.71
C TYR A 328 -16.53 8.99 23.05
N HIS A 329 -17.65 8.66 23.70
CA HIS A 329 -18.98 9.15 23.37
C HIS A 329 -19.52 10.01 24.51
N ASN A 330 -19.82 11.27 24.22
CA ASN A 330 -20.32 12.25 25.21
C ASN A 330 -19.46 12.32 26.49
N GLY A 331 -18.15 12.10 26.35
CA GLY A 331 -17.16 12.11 27.44
C GLY A 331 -16.97 10.78 28.17
N ALA A 332 -17.74 9.73 27.87
CA ALA A 332 -17.54 8.38 28.39
C ALA A 332 -16.67 7.56 27.42
N VAL A 333 -15.71 6.80 27.95
CA VAL A 333 -14.84 5.92 27.13
C VAL A 333 -15.66 4.80 26.49
N ILE A 334 -15.43 4.55 25.21
CA ILE A 334 -15.99 3.42 24.48
C ILE A 334 -15.02 2.25 24.65
N SER A 335 -15.40 1.27 25.47
CA SER A 335 -14.54 0.14 25.80
C SER A 335 -14.21 -0.70 24.56
N GLY A 336 -12.92 -0.98 24.34
CA GLY A 336 -12.44 -1.80 23.22
C GLY A 336 -12.33 -1.06 21.88
N ALA A 337 -12.58 0.25 21.85
CA ALA A 337 -12.34 1.08 20.68
C ALA A 337 -10.93 1.69 20.74
N ASN A 338 -9.95 0.91 20.31
CA ASN A 338 -8.52 1.22 20.32
C ASN A 338 -7.89 1.30 18.91
N GLU A 339 -8.72 1.41 17.89
CA GLU A 339 -8.32 1.55 16.48
C GLU A 339 -8.60 2.97 15.97
N LEU A 340 -7.97 3.38 14.87
CA LEU A 340 -8.27 4.67 14.21
C LEU A 340 -9.62 4.67 13.50
N VAL A 341 -10.26 3.51 13.37
CA VAL A 341 -11.60 3.34 12.84
C VAL A 341 -12.55 2.95 13.96
N LEU A 342 -13.67 3.65 14.07
CA LEU A 342 -14.77 3.30 14.97
C LEU A 342 -16.02 2.97 14.16
N GLU A 343 -16.44 1.70 14.25
CA GLU A 343 -17.70 1.24 13.67
C GLU A 343 -18.83 1.28 14.69
N LEU A 344 -19.93 1.92 14.31
CA LEU A 344 -21.18 1.96 15.06
C LEU A 344 -22.23 1.22 14.25
N LEU A 345 -22.66 0.05 14.75
CA LEU A 345 -23.63 -0.80 14.06
C LEU A 345 -25.04 -0.54 14.57
N ASN A 346 -26.00 -0.49 13.64
CA ASN A 346 -27.43 -0.34 13.96
C ASN A 346 -27.71 0.85 14.91
N VAL A 347 -27.22 2.05 14.55
CA VAL A 347 -27.26 3.22 15.44
C VAL A 347 -28.69 3.62 15.84
N GLN A 348 -28.86 4.03 17.08
CA GLN A 348 -30.12 4.49 17.67
C GLN A 348 -30.05 5.98 18.02
N GLU A 349 -31.19 6.60 18.35
CA GLU A 349 -31.24 8.02 18.71
C GLU A 349 -30.27 8.37 19.86
N GLU A 350 -30.09 7.45 20.81
CA GLU A 350 -29.18 7.56 21.95
C GLU A 350 -27.69 7.59 21.57
N ASP A 351 -27.32 7.13 20.36
CA ASP A 351 -25.97 7.24 19.84
C ASP A 351 -25.65 8.66 19.33
N SER A 352 -26.66 9.54 19.22
CA SER A 352 -26.41 10.95 18.91
C SER A 352 -25.50 11.61 19.95
N GLY A 353 -24.51 12.36 19.48
CA GLY A 353 -23.62 13.08 20.38
C GLY A 353 -22.25 13.39 19.83
N LEU A 354 -21.40 13.85 20.74
CA LEU A 354 -20.01 14.15 20.45
C LEU A 354 -19.17 12.89 20.60
N TYR A 355 -18.60 12.44 19.49
CA TYR A 355 -17.53 11.47 19.47
C TYR A 355 -16.20 12.19 19.53
N LYS A 356 -15.28 11.69 20.34
CA LYS A 356 -13.92 12.22 20.47
C LYS A 356 -12.94 11.06 20.42
N ILE A 357 -11.83 11.26 19.72
CA ILE A 357 -10.67 10.37 19.79
C ILE A 357 -9.55 11.10 20.55
N GLU A 358 -8.87 10.39 21.43
CA GLU A 358 -7.56 10.77 21.99
C GLU A 358 -6.52 9.79 21.47
N VAL A 359 -5.40 10.33 21.01
CA VAL A 359 -4.32 9.53 20.43
C VAL A 359 -3.01 9.98 21.07
N GLY A 360 -2.35 9.05 21.76
CA GLY A 360 -0.99 9.25 22.23
C GLY A 360 -0.03 9.16 21.05
N VAL A 361 0.78 10.18 20.86
CA VAL A 361 1.75 10.29 19.78
C VAL A 361 3.09 10.73 20.37
N GLU A 362 4.15 10.49 19.65
CA GLU A 362 5.45 11.09 19.94
C GLU A 362 5.75 12.12 18.86
N HIS A 363 6.32 13.27 19.26
CA HIS A 363 6.80 14.27 18.32
C HIS A 363 8.08 15.01 18.72
N ASP A 364 8.91 15.39 17.75
CA ASP A 364 10.15 16.16 17.96
C ASP A 364 9.84 17.64 17.99
N LEU A 365 10.52 18.30 18.92
CA LEU A 365 10.58 19.74 19.06
C LEU A 365 12.04 20.15 18.85
N GLU A 366 12.43 20.34 17.59
CA GLU A 366 13.67 20.99 17.15
C GLU A 366 15.02 20.38 17.59
N GLU A 367 15.08 19.35 18.44
CA GLU A 367 16.33 18.90 19.08
C GLU A 367 16.54 17.36 19.16
N LYS A 368 15.85 16.57 18.33
CA LYS A 368 16.02 15.10 18.23
C LYS A 368 15.61 14.33 19.48
N GLU A 369 14.70 14.87 20.29
CA GLU A 369 14.12 14.16 21.44
C GLU A 369 12.61 14.03 21.22
N LEU A 370 12.15 12.78 21.14
CA LEU A 370 10.73 12.46 21.02
C LEU A 370 9.99 12.89 22.29
N VAL A 371 9.02 13.78 22.12
CA VAL A 371 8.13 14.26 23.17
C VAL A 371 6.79 13.55 23.04
N ALA A 372 6.39 12.82 24.08
CA ALA A 372 5.07 12.25 24.15
C ALA A 372 4.01 13.37 24.26
N ASP A 373 3.02 13.34 23.38
CA ASP A 373 1.86 14.24 23.38
C ASP A 373 0.55 13.44 23.23
N VAL A 374 -0.57 14.07 23.54
CA VAL A 374 -1.90 13.52 23.32
C VAL A 374 -2.70 14.48 22.47
N ILE A 375 -2.89 14.10 21.21
CA ILE A 375 -3.73 14.84 20.27
C ILE A 375 -5.17 14.35 20.36
N SER A 376 -6.11 15.22 20.02
CA SER A 376 -7.52 14.85 20.02
C SER A 376 -8.29 15.50 18.89
N ALA A 377 -9.33 14.79 18.44
CA ALA A 377 -10.29 15.28 17.46
C ALA A 377 -11.70 14.97 17.92
N ASN A 378 -12.66 15.76 17.45
CA ASN A 378 -14.06 15.62 17.81
C ASN A 378 -14.93 15.63 16.55
N PHE A 379 -16.00 14.83 16.58
CA PHE A 379 -17.00 14.76 15.53
C PHE A 379 -18.38 14.62 16.15
N TRP A 380 -19.35 15.37 15.66
CA TRP A 380 -20.72 15.27 16.13
C TRP A 380 -21.53 14.44 15.14
N ILE A 381 -22.26 13.45 15.65
CA ILE A 381 -23.28 12.74 14.87
C ILE A 381 -24.68 13.02 15.42
N THR A 382 -25.65 13.02 14.51
CA THR A 382 -27.07 13.03 14.83
C THR A 382 -27.71 11.80 14.22
N VAL A 383 -28.37 11.00 15.04
CA VAL A 383 -29.10 9.81 14.62
C VAL A 383 -30.58 10.06 14.86
N SER A 384 -31.39 10.08 13.79
CA SER A 384 -32.82 10.27 13.91
C SER A 384 -33.56 9.85 12.64
N ASP A 385 -34.79 9.34 12.81
CA ASP A 385 -35.72 9.03 11.71
C ASP A 385 -36.51 10.27 11.24
N THR A 386 -36.29 11.42 11.88
CA THR A 386 -36.92 12.64 11.41
C THR A 386 -36.32 13.05 10.06
N PRO A 387 -37.13 13.41 9.05
CA PRO A 387 -36.56 13.99 7.84
C PRO A 387 -35.83 15.27 8.24
N LEU A 388 -34.56 15.41 7.84
CA LEU A 388 -33.85 16.69 7.95
C LEU A 388 -34.80 17.77 7.42
N PRO A 389 -35.07 18.85 8.16
CA PRO A 389 -35.75 19.99 7.55
C PRO A 389 -34.84 20.44 6.41
N VAL A 390 -35.24 20.16 5.18
CA VAL A 390 -34.67 20.76 3.98
C VAL A 390 -35.08 22.23 4.04
N GLY A 391 -34.33 22.98 4.84
CA GLY A 391 -34.77 24.21 5.48
C GLY A 391 -33.66 25.25 5.53
N SER A 392 -33.20 25.62 4.34
CA SER A 392 -32.51 26.87 4.01
C SER A 392 -31.05 27.07 4.45
N ILE A 393 -30.26 27.39 3.43
CA ILE A 393 -28.90 27.94 3.40
C ILE A 393 -28.77 29.27 4.22
N LEU A 394 -29.79 29.69 4.97
CA LEU A 394 -29.84 30.92 5.76
C LEU A 394 -29.58 30.71 7.26
N GLY A 395 -29.61 29.48 7.78
CA GLY A 395 -29.33 29.20 9.20
C GLY A 395 -27.84 29.28 9.59
N LEU A 396 -26.94 28.87 8.68
CA LEU A 396 -25.50 28.85 8.94
C LEU A 396 -24.79 30.22 8.80
N ALA A 397 -25.44 31.23 8.23
CA ALA A 397 -24.88 32.59 8.14
C ALA A 397 -24.99 33.38 9.47
N LEU A 398 -25.88 32.97 10.38
CA LEU A 398 -26.11 33.70 11.64
C LEU A 398 -25.18 33.26 12.79
N MET A 399 -24.60 32.06 12.75
CA MET A 399 -23.67 31.60 13.79
C MET A 399 -22.20 31.94 13.51
N THR A 400 -21.78 32.07 12.24
CA THR A 400 -20.45 32.59 11.89
C THR A 400 -20.31 34.09 12.20
N SER A 401 -21.43 34.83 12.24
CA SER A 401 -21.46 36.24 12.63
C SER A 401 -21.28 36.48 14.14
N ALA A 402 -21.66 35.52 14.99
CA ALA A 402 -21.60 35.66 16.44
C ALA A 402 -20.19 35.44 17.01
N CYS A 403 -19.38 34.57 16.39
CA CYS A 403 -17.98 34.35 16.80
C CYS A 403 -17.03 35.47 16.33
N ALA A 404 -17.35 36.20 15.26
CA ALA A 404 -16.53 37.33 14.79
C ALA A 404 -16.67 38.60 15.65
N LEU A 405 -17.80 38.79 16.36
CA LEU A 405 -18.05 39.99 17.17
C LEU A 405 -17.49 39.92 18.59
N ALA A 406 -17.27 38.72 19.14
CA ALA A 406 -16.64 38.56 20.45
C ALA A 406 -15.12 38.84 20.40
N GLY A 407 -14.44 38.50 19.30
CA GLY A 407 -13.00 38.78 19.11
C GLY A 407 -12.69 40.26 18.94
N ALA A 408 -13.56 41.02 18.27
CA ALA A 408 -13.34 42.45 18.01
C ALA A 408 -13.51 43.35 19.26
N GLN A 409 -14.29 42.93 20.26
CA GLN A 409 -14.46 43.70 21.51
C GLN A 409 -13.30 43.52 22.50
N VAL A 410 -12.59 42.39 22.47
CA VAL A 410 -11.43 42.14 23.36
C VAL A 410 -10.19 42.91 22.89
N ILE A 411 -10.00 43.09 21.58
CA ILE A 411 -8.86 43.85 21.02
C ILE A 411 -8.97 45.37 21.30
N ARG A 412 -10.17 45.89 21.53
CA ARG A 412 -10.38 47.33 21.81
C ARG A 412 -10.16 47.74 23.27
N ARG A 413 -9.95 46.79 24.20
CA ARG A 413 -9.68 47.05 25.63
C ARG A 413 -8.21 46.90 26.05
N ARG A 414 -7.30 46.64 25.10
CA ARG A 414 -5.84 46.60 25.33
C ARG A 414 -5.07 47.60 24.45
N LYS A 415 -5.54 48.85 24.38
CA LYS A 415 -4.71 50.00 24.05
C LYS A 415 -4.80 51.03 25.16
#